data_AF-A0A6U1NP13-F1
#
_entry.id   AF-A0A6U1NP13-F1
#
_cell.length_a   1.000
_cell.length_b   1.000
_cell.length_c   1.000
_cell.angle_alpha   90.00
_cell.angle_beta   90.00
_cell.angle_gamma   90.00
#
_symmetry.space_group_name_H-M   'P 1'
#
loop_
_entity.id
_entity.type
_entity.pdbx_description
1 polymer ?
#
loop_
_entity_poly.entity_id
_entity_poly.type
_entity_poly.pdbx_seq_one_letter_code
_entity_poly.pdbx_strand_id
1 'polypeptide(L)'
;MAFFHFFQLFFLTCIIFGKFRTSYSQPEGWRMVDRFYGFRFEVSGTVQDVGFRKSTQDAAEVLGCFGWVQNTDHGTVVGEGRCSKWNGPLLVGWLRAGPTAAAEAAAASEDENIAGSLVALANQLPRQAVGSLVTSVEVKEYEDTKIKLHFSHFKILPDTRVTCFRDPPHQCAEFASNAPGHETATTHHEL
;
A
#
# COMPACT_ATOMS: atom_id res chain seq x y z
N MET A 1 -37.72 -15.01 54.02
CA MET A 1 -36.70 -13.97 53.79
C MET A 1 -35.35 -14.51 53.27
N ALA A 2 -35.05 -15.82 53.35
CA ALA A 2 -33.76 -16.36 52.89
C ALA A 2 -33.59 -16.53 51.36
N PHE A 3 -34.69 -16.58 50.58
CA PHE A 3 -34.63 -16.80 49.13
C PHE A 3 -34.19 -15.57 48.32
N PHE A 4 -34.39 -14.36 48.85
CA PHE A 4 -34.06 -13.11 48.15
C PHE A 4 -32.56 -12.77 48.22
N HIS A 5 -31.87 -13.16 49.29
CA HIS A 5 -30.45 -12.92 49.48
C HIS A 5 -29.56 -13.83 48.63
N PHE A 6 -30.03 -15.03 48.27
CA PHE A 6 -29.27 -15.96 47.44
C PHE A 6 -29.18 -15.50 45.98
N PHE A 7 -30.23 -14.83 45.48
CA PHE A 7 -30.25 -14.29 44.11
C PHE A 7 -29.38 -13.03 43.96
N GLN A 8 -29.29 -12.20 45.01
CA GLN A 8 -28.46 -11.00 45.02
C GLN A 8 -26.95 -11.32 45.08
N LEU A 9 -26.53 -12.36 45.78
CA LEU A 9 -25.14 -12.80 45.81
C LEU A 9 -24.66 -13.40 44.48
N PHE A 10 -25.54 -14.09 43.74
CA PHE A 10 -25.20 -14.67 42.43
C PHE A 10 -24.98 -13.59 41.35
N PHE A 11 -25.76 -12.51 41.38
CA PHE A 11 -25.59 -11.37 40.48
C PHE A 11 -24.29 -10.59 40.76
N LEU A 12 -23.89 -10.45 42.02
CA LEU A 12 -22.63 -9.80 42.40
C LEU A 12 -21.39 -10.61 42.00
N THR A 13 -21.46 -11.95 42.03
CA THR A 13 -20.35 -12.79 41.55
C THR A 13 -20.13 -12.69 40.04
N CYS A 14 -21.19 -12.58 39.22
CA CYS A 14 -21.02 -12.38 37.79
C CYS A 14 -20.42 -11.02 37.41
N ILE A 15 -20.61 -9.98 38.24
CA ILE A 15 -20.00 -8.65 38.00
C ILE A 15 -18.51 -8.63 38.40
N ILE A 16 -18.11 -9.43 39.40
CA ILE A 16 -16.70 -9.59 39.80
C ILE A 16 -15.94 -10.50 38.82
N PHE A 17 -16.57 -11.59 38.34
CA PHE A 17 -15.98 -12.50 37.34
C PHE A 17 -16.15 -12.03 35.87
N GLY A 18 -17.07 -11.11 35.58
CA GLY A 18 -17.34 -10.57 34.25
C GLY A 18 -16.28 -9.59 33.72
N LYS A 19 -15.21 -9.32 34.48
CA LYS A 19 -14.11 -8.43 34.07
C LYS A 19 -12.90 -9.13 33.48
N PHE A 20 -12.92 -10.45 33.29
CA PHE A 20 -11.97 -11.07 32.38
C PHE A 20 -12.44 -10.86 30.93
N ARG A 21 -12.23 -9.65 30.41
CA ARG A 21 -12.00 -9.48 28.98
C ARG A 21 -10.70 -10.21 28.67
N THR A 22 -10.78 -11.51 28.38
CA THR A 22 -9.71 -12.24 27.72
C THR A 22 -9.50 -11.52 26.39
N SER A 23 -8.45 -10.70 26.33
CA SER A 23 -7.92 -10.22 25.06
C SER A 23 -7.44 -11.47 24.32
N TYR A 24 -8.31 -12.03 23.48
CA TYR A 24 -7.98 -13.17 22.65
C TYR A 24 -6.99 -12.68 21.58
N SER A 25 -5.70 -12.62 21.95
CA SER A 25 -4.62 -12.39 21.00
C SER A 25 -4.69 -13.53 19.99
N GLN A 26 -5.10 -13.20 18.77
CA GLN A 26 -5.17 -14.17 17.68
C GLN A 26 -3.81 -14.86 17.50
N PRO A 27 -3.77 -16.17 17.23
CA PRO A 27 -2.51 -16.88 17.00
C PRO A 27 -1.76 -16.29 15.80
N GLU A 28 -0.43 -16.36 15.84
CA GLU A 28 0.45 -15.87 14.77
C GLU A 28 0.09 -16.51 13.42
N GLY A 29 0.06 -15.71 12.35
CA GLY A 29 -0.25 -16.19 11.00
C GLY A 29 -1.74 -16.13 10.62
N TRP A 30 -2.64 -15.85 11.57
CA TRP A 30 -4.07 -15.68 11.29
C TRP A 30 -4.43 -14.30 10.75
N ARG A 31 -3.61 -13.28 11.04
CA ARG A 31 -3.91 -11.91 10.61
C ARG A 31 -3.53 -11.73 9.16
N MET A 32 -4.28 -10.90 8.44
CA MET A 32 -3.96 -10.55 7.06
C MET A 32 -2.52 -9.99 6.93
N VAL A 33 -2.09 -9.20 7.91
CA VAL A 33 -0.74 -8.58 7.97
C VAL A 33 0.41 -9.56 8.15
N ASP A 34 0.12 -10.79 8.59
CA ASP A 34 1.12 -11.85 8.74
C ASP A 34 1.40 -12.52 7.39
N ARG A 35 0.42 -12.53 6.48
CA ARG A 35 0.50 -13.21 5.17
C ARG A 35 0.77 -12.27 4.01
N PHE A 36 0.31 -11.03 4.12
CA PHE A 36 0.38 -10.04 3.04
C PHE A 36 1.15 -8.81 3.47
N TYR A 37 1.88 -8.25 2.51
CA TYR A 37 2.51 -6.94 2.61
C TYR A 37 1.69 -5.97 1.77
N GLY A 38 0.84 -5.19 2.42
CA GLY A 38 0.07 -4.11 1.80
C GLY A 38 0.80 -2.79 2.01
N PHE A 39 0.88 -1.95 0.99
CA PHE A 39 1.54 -0.66 1.05
C PHE A 39 0.92 0.32 0.06
N ARG A 40 1.04 1.61 0.34
CA ARG A 40 0.82 2.66 -0.66
C ARG A 40 2.14 3.34 -0.91
N PHE A 41 2.30 3.86 -2.12
CA PHE A 41 3.52 4.56 -2.51
C PHE A 41 3.20 5.83 -3.26
N GLU A 42 4.11 6.79 -3.11
CA GLU A 42 4.25 7.92 -4.00
C GLU A 42 5.72 8.02 -4.40
N VAL A 43 5.93 8.20 -5.70
CA VAL A 43 7.22 8.24 -6.37
C VAL A 43 7.36 9.60 -7.04
N SER A 44 8.36 10.37 -6.63
CA SER A 44 8.74 11.64 -7.25
C SER A 44 9.99 11.48 -8.11
N GLY A 45 10.24 12.45 -9.00
CA GLY A 45 11.38 12.46 -9.93
C GLY A 45 10.96 12.42 -11.41
N THR A 46 11.85 11.95 -12.28
CA THR A 46 11.57 11.78 -13.71
C THR A 46 10.80 10.49 -13.96
N VAL A 47 9.52 10.44 -13.59
CA VAL A 47 8.72 9.20 -13.58
C VAL A 47 7.51 9.21 -14.52
N GLN A 48 7.12 10.37 -15.03
CA GLN A 48 6.06 10.50 -16.03
C GLN A 48 6.63 10.46 -17.45
N ASP A 49 5.82 10.00 -18.41
CA ASP A 49 6.17 9.87 -19.84
C ASP A 49 7.39 8.99 -20.19
N VAL A 50 7.89 8.23 -19.22
CA VAL A 50 9.06 7.35 -19.37
C VAL A 50 8.73 5.86 -19.23
N GLY A 51 7.45 5.49 -19.30
CA GLY A 51 7.01 4.09 -19.18
C GLY A 51 7.03 3.51 -17.76
N PHE A 52 7.33 4.31 -16.72
CA PHE A 52 7.45 3.84 -15.33
C PHE A 52 6.22 3.06 -14.84
N ARG A 53 5.00 3.54 -15.16
CA ARG A 53 3.75 2.86 -14.81
C ARG A 53 3.64 1.47 -15.41
N LYS A 54 4.07 1.31 -16.68
CA LYS A 54 4.04 0.02 -17.36
C LYS A 54 5.05 -0.94 -16.74
N SER A 55 6.29 -0.48 -16.54
CA SER A 55 7.31 -1.29 -15.88
C SER A 55 6.92 -1.68 -14.44
N THR A 56 6.23 -0.80 -13.71
CA THR A 56 5.69 -1.09 -12.37
C THR A 56 4.63 -2.19 -12.41
N GLN A 57 3.70 -2.13 -13.37
CA GLN A 57 2.70 -3.16 -13.58
C GLN A 57 3.36 -4.51 -13.88
N ASP A 58 4.32 -4.53 -14.79
CA ASP A 58 5.01 -5.76 -15.18
C ASP A 58 5.80 -6.37 -14.01
N ALA A 59 6.51 -5.54 -13.24
CA ALA A 59 7.21 -5.96 -12.02
C ALA A 59 6.23 -6.54 -10.98
N ALA A 60 5.08 -5.88 -10.79
CA ALA A 60 4.05 -6.36 -9.89
C ALA A 60 3.44 -7.69 -10.35
N GLU A 61 3.21 -7.88 -11.65
CA GLU A 61 2.69 -9.14 -12.21
C GLU A 61 3.65 -10.30 -11.97
N VAL A 62 4.95 -10.11 -12.22
CA VAL A 62 5.97 -11.14 -11.97
C VAL A 62 6.07 -11.50 -10.49
N LEU A 63 5.96 -10.51 -9.60
CA LEU A 63 5.99 -10.72 -8.14
C LEU A 63 4.65 -11.23 -7.57
N GLY A 64 3.62 -11.43 -8.40
CA GLY A 64 2.30 -11.87 -7.96
C GLY A 64 1.59 -10.84 -7.07
N CYS A 65 1.86 -9.56 -7.29
CA CYS A 65 1.28 -8.45 -6.56
C CYS A 65 0.00 -7.93 -7.22
N PHE A 66 -0.92 -7.47 -6.39
CA PHE A 66 -2.19 -6.84 -6.80
C PHE A 66 -2.18 -5.37 -6.41
N GLY A 67 -2.94 -4.54 -7.11
CA GLY A 67 -2.97 -3.13 -6.79
C GLY A 67 -3.15 -2.25 -8.01
N TRP A 68 -2.65 -1.03 -7.91
CA TRP A 68 -2.76 -0.06 -8.98
C TRP A 68 -1.65 0.99 -8.95
N VAL A 69 -1.44 1.63 -10.10
CA VAL A 69 -0.51 2.75 -10.29
C VAL A 69 -1.14 3.83 -11.16
N GLN A 70 -0.83 5.10 -10.90
CA GLN A 70 -1.40 6.25 -11.58
C GLN A 70 -0.41 7.43 -11.61
N ASN A 71 -0.44 8.24 -12.67
CA ASN A 71 0.24 9.54 -12.65
C ASN A 71 -0.62 10.56 -11.89
N THR A 72 0.03 11.46 -11.15
CA THR A 72 -0.62 12.64 -10.56
C THR A 72 -0.45 13.85 -11.47
N ASP A 73 -1.22 14.91 -11.22
CA ASP A 73 -1.04 16.24 -11.82
C ASP A 73 0.19 16.98 -11.26
N HIS A 74 0.72 16.55 -10.11
CA HIS A 74 1.91 17.10 -9.47
C HIS A 74 3.24 16.54 -10.01
N GLY A 75 3.21 15.78 -11.10
CA GLY A 75 4.42 15.19 -11.68
C GLY A 75 4.93 13.94 -10.95
N THR A 76 4.15 13.36 -10.03
CA THR A 76 4.48 12.15 -9.28
C THR A 76 3.74 10.92 -9.82
N VAL A 77 4.15 9.74 -9.37
CA VAL A 77 3.45 8.47 -9.61
C VAL A 77 2.99 7.91 -8.28
N VAL A 78 1.72 7.58 -8.16
CA VAL A 78 1.11 7.06 -6.93
C VAL A 78 0.51 5.68 -7.15
N GLY A 79 0.37 4.91 -6.08
CA GLY A 79 -0.27 3.61 -6.16
C GLY A 79 -0.50 2.92 -4.84
N GLU A 80 -1.20 1.79 -4.92
CA GLU A 80 -1.36 0.84 -3.82
C GLU A 80 -0.90 -0.54 -4.31
N GLY A 81 -0.20 -1.28 -3.46
CA GLY A 81 0.27 -2.63 -3.73
C GLY A 81 -0.08 -3.58 -2.60
N ARG A 82 -0.45 -4.82 -2.95
CA ARG A 82 -0.50 -5.96 -2.04
C ARG A 82 0.26 -7.13 -2.64
N CYS A 83 1.23 -7.61 -1.92
CA CYS A 83 1.99 -8.80 -2.28
C CYS A 83 1.95 -9.81 -1.14
N SER A 84 2.54 -10.98 -1.36
CA SER A 84 2.92 -11.86 -0.24
C SER A 84 3.86 -11.11 0.72
N LYS A 85 3.96 -11.59 1.97
CA LYS A 85 4.85 -11.01 2.99
C LYS A 85 6.29 -10.83 2.50
N TRP A 86 6.76 -11.73 1.64
CA TRP A 86 8.12 -11.78 1.13
C TRP A 86 8.32 -10.97 -0.17
N ASN A 87 7.31 -10.92 -1.05
CA ASN A 87 7.44 -10.22 -2.32
C ASN A 87 7.19 -8.70 -2.22
N GLY A 88 6.47 -8.26 -1.19
CA GLY A 88 6.20 -6.83 -0.97
C GLY A 88 7.48 -5.98 -0.89
N PRO A 89 8.44 -6.33 -0.02
CA PRO A 89 9.73 -5.64 0.06
C PRO A 89 10.50 -5.63 -1.27
N LEU A 90 10.37 -6.67 -2.11
CA LEU A 90 11.00 -6.72 -3.43
C LEU A 90 10.40 -5.67 -4.37
N LEU A 91 9.06 -5.55 -4.41
CA LEU A 91 8.39 -4.54 -5.23
C LEU A 91 8.71 -3.12 -4.74
N VAL A 92 8.80 -2.91 -3.42
CA VAL A 92 9.23 -1.62 -2.85
C VAL A 92 10.68 -1.31 -3.22
N GLY A 93 11.58 -2.29 -3.14
CA GLY A 93 12.97 -2.15 -3.59
C GLY A 93 13.05 -1.82 -5.08
N TRP A 94 12.22 -2.46 -5.91
CA TRP A 94 12.10 -2.16 -7.33
C TRP A 94 11.62 -0.73 -7.58
N LEU A 95 10.61 -0.25 -6.84
CA LEU A 95 10.10 1.13 -6.95
C LEU A 95 11.20 2.15 -6.63
N ARG A 96 12.04 1.88 -5.63
CA ARG A 96 13.18 2.74 -5.24
C ARG A 96 14.30 2.75 -6.28
N ALA A 97 14.60 1.60 -6.88
CA ALA A 97 15.67 1.47 -7.86
C ALA A 97 15.24 1.99 -9.25
N GLY A 98 13.96 1.84 -9.58
CA GLY A 98 13.44 2.11 -10.91
C GLY A 98 13.81 0.99 -11.91
N PRO A 99 13.27 1.07 -13.14
CA PRO A 99 13.35 0.00 -14.14
C PRO A 99 14.78 -0.32 -14.62
N THR A 100 15.66 0.67 -14.66
CA THR A 100 17.05 0.51 -15.13
C THR A 100 17.93 -0.16 -14.08
N ALA A 101 18.01 0.40 -12.88
CA ALA A 101 18.84 -0.14 -11.81
C ALA A 101 18.31 -1.46 -11.25
N ALA A 102 16.99 -1.70 -11.28
CA ALA A 102 16.44 -2.99 -10.86
C ALA A 102 16.81 -4.14 -11.82
N ALA A 103 16.87 -3.86 -13.13
CA ALA A 103 17.33 -4.83 -14.12
C ALA A 103 18.83 -5.18 -13.93
N GLU A 104 19.65 -4.18 -13.57
CA GLU A 104 21.08 -4.37 -13.28
C GLU A 104 21.31 -5.11 -11.95
N ALA A 105 20.57 -4.77 -10.90
CA ALA A 105 20.67 -5.44 -9.60
C ALA A 105 20.19 -6.90 -9.66
N ALA A 106 19.15 -7.19 -10.45
CA ALA A 106 18.68 -8.55 -10.69
C ALA A 106 19.74 -9.41 -11.40
N ALA A 107 20.59 -8.81 -12.25
CA ALA A 107 21.69 -9.53 -12.91
C ALA A 107 22.86 -9.85 -11.95
N ALA A 108 22.90 -9.28 -10.75
CA ALA A 108 24.04 -9.35 -9.83
C ALA A 108 23.80 -10.19 -8.55
N SER A 109 22.57 -10.67 -8.29
CA SER A 109 22.28 -11.41 -7.05
C SER A 109 22.54 -12.92 -7.17
N GLU A 110 23.29 -13.49 -6.21
CA GLU A 110 23.63 -14.93 -6.15
C GLU A 110 22.60 -15.79 -5.39
N ASP A 111 21.54 -15.20 -4.84
CA ASP A 111 20.55 -15.90 -4.00
C ASP A 111 19.39 -16.45 -4.85
N GLU A 112 19.38 -17.76 -5.12
CA GLU A 112 18.47 -18.43 -6.09
C GLU A 112 16.97 -18.15 -5.88
N ASN A 113 16.49 -17.94 -4.64
CA ASN A 113 15.07 -17.66 -4.39
C ASN A 113 14.65 -16.24 -4.77
N ILE A 114 15.52 -15.26 -4.47
CA ILE A 114 15.30 -13.85 -4.79
C ILE A 114 15.65 -13.61 -6.28
N ALA A 115 16.75 -14.20 -6.73
CA ALA A 115 17.20 -14.19 -8.11
C ALA A 115 16.16 -14.85 -9.02
N GLY A 116 15.55 -15.98 -8.67
CA GLY A 116 14.53 -16.60 -9.53
C GLY A 116 13.36 -15.67 -9.89
N SER A 117 12.86 -14.90 -8.91
CA SER A 117 11.77 -13.94 -9.13
C SER A 117 12.23 -12.65 -9.81
N LEU A 118 13.41 -12.14 -9.48
CA LEU A 118 13.97 -10.92 -10.07
C LEU A 118 14.58 -11.14 -11.47
N VAL A 119 15.13 -12.32 -11.76
CA VAL A 119 15.66 -12.73 -13.07
C VAL A 119 14.52 -13.03 -14.04
N ALA A 120 13.42 -13.64 -13.58
CA ALA A 120 12.19 -13.71 -14.36
C ALA A 120 11.68 -12.30 -14.70
N LEU A 121 11.74 -11.37 -13.74
CA LEU A 121 11.42 -9.95 -13.92
C LEU A 121 12.30 -9.32 -15.01
N ALA A 122 13.62 -9.47 -14.93
CA ALA A 122 14.55 -8.90 -15.89
C ALA A 122 14.47 -9.52 -17.30
N ASN A 123 14.11 -10.81 -17.41
CA ASN A 123 14.04 -11.52 -18.70
C ASN A 123 12.67 -11.43 -19.39
N GLN A 124 11.56 -11.25 -18.65
CA GLN A 124 10.21 -11.07 -19.22
C GLN A 124 9.81 -9.62 -19.46
N LEU A 125 10.51 -8.66 -18.84
CA LEU A 125 10.35 -7.25 -19.19
C LEU A 125 10.93 -7.02 -20.60
N PRO A 126 10.16 -6.46 -21.56
CA PRO A 126 10.76 -6.07 -22.83
C PRO A 126 11.92 -5.11 -22.55
N ARG A 127 13.06 -5.30 -23.23
CA ARG A 127 14.23 -4.37 -23.26
C ARG A 127 13.88 -2.93 -23.69
N GLN A 128 12.61 -2.57 -23.78
CA GLN A 128 12.10 -1.28 -24.20
C GLN A 128 11.80 -0.40 -23.00
N ALA A 129 12.87 0.16 -22.44
CA ALA A 129 12.93 1.58 -22.12
C ALA A 129 14.41 1.98 -22.04
N VAL A 130 15.11 1.83 -23.16
CA VAL A 130 16.33 2.61 -23.41
C VAL A 130 15.90 4.08 -23.32
N GLY A 131 16.25 4.75 -22.21
CA GLY A 131 16.08 6.19 -22.05
C GLY A 131 15.19 6.70 -20.92
N SER A 132 14.84 5.90 -19.89
CA SER A 132 14.23 6.49 -18.69
C SER A 132 15.31 6.98 -17.74
N LEU A 133 15.64 8.27 -17.83
CA LEU A 133 16.49 9.03 -16.90
C LEU A 133 15.79 9.18 -15.54
N VAL A 134 15.42 8.07 -14.89
CA VAL A 134 14.98 8.12 -13.49
C VAL A 134 16.21 8.42 -12.64
N THR A 135 16.52 9.70 -12.47
CA THR A 135 17.73 10.17 -11.79
C THR A 135 17.62 10.13 -10.26
N SER A 136 16.39 10.07 -9.73
CA SER A 136 16.10 9.91 -8.31
C SER A 136 14.66 9.47 -8.13
N VAL A 137 14.44 8.37 -7.40
CA VAL A 137 13.10 7.98 -6.92
C VAL A 137 13.10 8.14 -5.41
N GLU A 138 12.29 9.07 -4.91
CA GLU A 138 11.95 9.07 -3.49
C GLU A 138 10.62 8.33 -3.34
N VAL A 139 10.63 7.23 -2.59
CA VAL A 139 9.42 6.45 -2.30
C VAL A 139 8.92 6.79 -0.92
N LYS A 140 7.73 7.40 -0.86
CA LYS A 140 7.00 7.54 0.40
C LYS A 140 6.10 6.32 0.60
N GLU A 141 6.44 5.48 1.59
CA GLU A 141 5.54 4.42 2.07
C GLU A 141 4.55 5.00 3.09
N TYR A 142 3.25 4.77 2.88
CA TYR A 142 2.20 5.18 3.83
C TYR A 142 1.90 4.04 4.80
N GLU A 143 1.68 4.35 6.09
CA GLU A 143 1.42 3.35 7.14
C GLU A 143 0.09 2.61 6.99
N ASP A 144 -0.88 3.19 6.27
CA ASP A 144 -2.18 2.56 6.07
C ASP A 144 -2.14 1.50 4.95
N THR A 145 -2.11 0.25 5.39
CA THR A 145 -2.08 -0.95 4.55
C THR A 145 -3.48 -1.42 4.10
N LYS A 146 -4.56 -0.71 4.48
CA LYS A 146 -5.92 -1.04 4.04
C LYS A 146 -6.09 -0.66 2.58
N ILE A 147 -5.93 -1.66 1.71
CA ILE A 147 -6.20 -1.55 0.28
C ILE A 147 -7.68 -1.25 0.09
N LYS A 148 -7.99 -0.08 -0.46
CA LYS A 148 -9.37 0.35 -0.72
C LYS A 148 -9.92 -0.31 -1.98
N LEU A 149 -9.06 -0.58 -2.96
CA LEU A 149 -9.45 -1.13 -4.25
C LEU A 149 -8.92 -2.56 -4.42
N HIS A 150 -9.84 -3.52 -4.45
CA HIS A 150 -9.48 -4.93 -4.67
C HIS A 150 -9.50 -5.27 -6.16
N PHE A 151 -8.34 -5.27 -6.79
CA PHE A 151 -8.18 -5.70 -8.19
C PHE A 151 -7.74 -7.16 -8.27
N SER A 152 -8.19 -7.87 -9.31
CA SER A 152 -7.75 -9.24 -9.61
C SER A 152 -6.34 -9.32 -10.22
N HIS A 153 -5.77 -8.18 -10.61
CA HIS A 153 -4.42 -8.01 -11.16
C HIS A 153 -3.99 -6.56 -10.99
N PHE A 154 -2.71 -6.27 -11.22
CA PHE A 154 -2.18 -4.92 -11.08
C PHE A 154 -2.67 -4.00 -12.21
N LYS A 155 -3.26 -2.85 -11.86
CA LYS A 155 -3.91 -1.94 -12.81
C LYS A 155 -3.16 -0.63 -13.00
N ILE A 156 -3.05 -0.19 -14.25
CA ILE A 156 -2.73 1.22 -14.55
C ILE A 156 -4.06 1.98 -14.58
N LEU A 157 -4.22 2.96 -13.69
CA LEU A 157 -5.41 3.82 -13.66
C LEU A 157 -5.25 4.99 -14.65
N PRO A 158 -6.37 5.47 -15.24
CA PRO A 158 -6.34 6.67 -16.07
C PRO A 158 -6.07 7.90 -15.20
N ASP A 159 -5.37 8.88 -15.74
CA ASP A 159 -4.94 10.08 -15.01
C ASP A 159 -6.12 10.95 -14.56
N THR A 160 -7.28 10.81 -15.21
CA THR A 160 -8.54 11.50 -14.86
C THR A 160 -9.23 10.96 -13.61
N ARG A 161 -8.84 9.78 -13.11
CA ARG A 161 -9.49 9.18 -11.94
C ARG A 161 -9.04 9.88 -10.68
N VAL A 162 -9.99 10.36 -9.88
CA VAL A 162 -9.67 10.96 -8.58
C VAL A 162 -9.20 9.87 -7.62
N THR A 163 -7.94 9.95 -7.22
CA THR A 163 -7.36 9.17 -6.13
C THR A 163 -6.67 10.13 -5.17
N CYS A 164 -6.57 9.75 -3.90
CA CYS A 164 -5.87 10.52 -2.88
C CYS A 164 -5.64 9.66 -1.62
N PHE A 165 -4.67 10.07 -0.82
CA PHE A 165 -4.26 9.46 0.44
C PHE A 165 -4.55 10.35 1.64
N ARG A 166 -4.24 9.86 2.84
CA ARG A 166 -4.50 10.58 4.08
C ARG A 166 -3.48 11.67 4.36
N ASP A 167 -2.24 11.46 3.93
CA ASP A 167 -1.11 12.32 4.23
C ASP A 167 -0.55 12.93 2.93
N PRO A 168 0.11 14.11 2.98
CA PRO A 168 0.76 14.72 1.81
C PRO A 168 1.89 13.83 1.27
N PRO A 169 2.35 13.95 0.01
CA PRO A 169 1.95 14.94 -0.99
C PRO A 169 0.59 14.69 -1.65
N HIS A 170 0.22 13.44 -1.96
CA HIS A 170 -1.04 13.09 -2.64
C HIS A 170 -2.25 13.03 -1.68
N GLN A 171 -2.46 14.06 -0.86
CA GLN A 171 -3.48 14.09 0.19
C GLN A 171 -4.88 14.45 -0.33
N CYS A 172 -5.94 13.84 0.22
CA CYS A 172 -7.32 14.27 -0.09
C CYS A 172 -7.60 15.67 0.48
N ALA A 173 -8.30 16.51 -0.28
CA ALA A 173 -8.64 17.89 0.12
C ALA A 173 -9.36 17.96 1.49
N GLU A 174 -10.20 16.96 1.82
CA GLU A 174 -10.89 16.85 3.11
C GLU A 174 -9.94 16.73 4.32
N PHE A 175 -8.73 16.20 4.12
CA PHE A 175 -7.72 16.11 5.18
C PHE A 175 -6.83 17.36 5.23
N ALA A 176 -6.70 18.09 4.11
CA ALA A 176 -5.98 19.35 4.06
C ALA A 176 -6.73 20.49 4.78
N SER A 177 -8.06 20.55 4.66
CA SER A 177 -8.90 21.58 5.31
C SER A 177 -9.10 21.38 6.81
N ASN A 178 -8.87 20.17 7.33
CA ASN A 178 -8.93 19.85 8.76
C ASN A 178 -7.59 20.08 9.49
N ALA A 179 -6.56 20.60 8.80
CA ALA A 179 -5.37 21.11 9.47
C ALA A 179 -5.76 22.33 10.33
N PRO A 180 -5.25 22.48 11.57
CA PRO A 180 -5.60 23.61 12.41
C PRO A 180 -5.14 24.91 11.73
N GLY A 181 -6.07 25.61 11.07
CA GLY A 181 -5.82 26.92 10.45
C GLY A 181 -6.47 27.25 9.11
N HIS A 182 -7.35 26.42 8.53
CA HIS A 182 -7.98 26.76 7.23
C HIS A 182 -9.52 26.78 7.30
N GLU A 183 -10.10 27.95 7.60
CA GLU A 183 -11.52 28.24 7.35
C GLU A 183 -11.75 28.32 5.84
N THR A 184 -12.51 27.38 5.26
CA THR A 184 -13.04 27.53 3.90
C THR A 184 -14.53 27.81 3.93
N ALA A 185 -14.85 29.00 3.42
CA ALA A 185 -16.19 29.53 3.21
C ALA A 185 -17.03 28.61 2.32
N THR A 186 -18.23 28.29 2.80
CA THR A 186 -19.24 27.53 2.07
C THR A 186 -19.91 28.44 1.04
N THR A 187 -19.61 28.24 -0.25
CA THR A 187 -20.47 28.74 -1.33
C THR A 187 -21.36 27.59 -1.80
N HIS A 188 -22.62 27.62 -1.37
CA HIS A 188 -23.69 26.83 -1.96
C HIS A 188 -23.90 27.31 -3.41
N HIS A 189 -23.94 26.38 -4.36
CA HIS A 189 -24.57 26.62 -5.65
C HIS A 189 -25.69 25.61 -5.84
N GLU A 190 -26.90 26.12 -5.69
CA GLU A 190 -28.14 25.56 -6.22
C GLU A 190 -28.07 25.60 -7.75
N LEU A 191 -28.46 24.50 -8.40
CA LEU A 191 -29.43 24.40 -9.50
C LEU A 191 -29.49 22.94 -10.01
#